data_AF-A0A8H6Z8J8-F1
#
_entry.id   AF-A0A8H6Z8J8-F1
#
_cell.length_a   1.000
_cell.length_b   1.000
_cell.length_c   1.000
_cell.angle_alpha   90.00
_cell.angle_beta   90.00
_cell.angle_gamma   90.00
#
_symmetry.space_group_name_H-M   'P 1'
#
loop_
_entity.id
_entity.type
_entity.pdbx_description
1 polymer ?
#
loop_
_entity_poly.entity_id
_entity_poly.type
_entity_poly.pdbx_seq_one_letter_code
_entity_poly.pdbx_strand_id
1 'polypeptide(L)'
;MDELDTYFEARRILYLADPVQWWYAHKAEYPRLYRFAGDILSIPGSAVAVERVFSGGRDTISLRRASLKPETIRTLMLLKHHIRLRRKGLEDLLQTVQEL
;
A
#
# COMPACT_ATOMS: atom_id res chain seq x y z
N MET A 1 27.72 -17.94 3.92
CA MET A 1 27.35 -16.62 4.45
C MET A 1 25.83 -16.56 4.39
N ASP A 2 25.16 -16.34 5.51
CA ASP A 2 23.69 -16.25 5.49
C ASP A 2 23.27 -14.94 4.84
N GLU A 3 22.04 -14.91 4.35
CA GLU A 3 21.45 -13.74 3.68
C GLU A 3 21.44 -12.51 4.61
N LEU A 4 21.25 -12.74 5.92
CA LEU A 4 21.35 -11.72 6.96
C LEU A 4 22.76 -11.16 7.10
N ASP A 5 23.78 -12.02 7.07
CA ASP A 5 25.18 -11.59 7.20
C ASP A 5 25.54 -10.67 6.02
N THR A 6 25.21 -11.09 4.80
CA THR A 6 25.45 -10.28 3.59
C THR A 6 24.68 -8.96 3.62
N TYR A 7 23.43 -8.95 4.09
CA TYR A 7 22.67 -7.72 4.26
C TYR A 7 23.27 -6.77 5.31
N PHE A 8 23.77 -7.29 6.43
CA PHE A 8 24.40 -6.46 7.46
C PHE A 8 25.75 -5.88 7.03
N GLU A 9 26.46 -6.58 6.16
CA GLU A 9 27.70 -6.11 5.54
C GLU A 9 27.44 -5.16 4.36
N ALA A 10 26.25 -5.18 3.77
CA ALA A 10 25.88 -4.32 2.66
C ALA A 10 25.95 -2.83 3.02
N ARG A 11 26.31 -2.01 2.03
CA ARG A 11 26.39 -0.56 2.22
C ARG A 11 25.02 0.00 2.55
N ARG A 12 24.90 0.70 3.69
CA ARG A 12 23.66 1.30 4.14
C ARG A 12 23.07 2.23 3.07
N ILE A 13 21.78 2.05 2.83
CA ILE A 13 21.00 2.91 1.94
C ILE A 13 20.96 4.35 2.46
N LEU A 14 20.90 5.31 1.53
CA LEU A 14 20.62 6.70 1.88
C LEU A 14 19.20 6.79 2.47
N TYR A 15 19.03 7.62 3.50
CA TYR A 15 17.74 7.80 4.21
C TYR A 15 16.60 8.31 3.31
N LEU A 16 16.94 8.79 2.10
CA LEU A 16 16.00 9.31 1.10
C LEU A 16 15.51 8.23 0.11
N ALA A 17 16.09 7.03 0.14
CA ALA A 17 15.71 5.96 -0.79
C ALA A 17 14.39 5.30 -0.34
N ASP A 18 13.50 5.02 -1.29
CA ASP A 18 12.30 4.23 -1.04
C ASP A 18 12.69 2.79 -0.67
N PRO A 19 12.41 2.33 0.58
CA PRO A 19 12.79 1.00 1.01
C PRO A 19 12.13 -0.10 0.19
N VAL A 20 10.91 0.12 -0.33
CA VAL A 20 10.19 -0.88 -1.15
C VAL A 20 10.90 -1.07 -2.48
N GLN A 21 11.33 0.02 -3.11
CA GLN A 21 12.09 -0.04 -4.37
C GLN A 21 13.44 -0.71 -4.18
N TRP A 22 14.12 -0.41 -3.07
CA TRP A 22 15.39 -1.04 -2.75
C TRP A 22 15.26 -2.57 -2.60
N TRP A 23 14.29 -3.03 -1.81
CA TRP A 23 14.02 -4.45 -1.64
C TRP A 23 13.63 -5.13 -2.95
N TYR A 24 12.84 -4.45 -3.80
CA TYR A 24 12.49 -4.96 -5.12
C TYR A 24 13.71 -5.14 -6.03
N ALA A 25 14.64 -4.18 -6.04
CA ALA A 25 15.87 -4.25 -6.82
C ALA A 25 16.78 -5.40 -6.37
N HIS A 26 16.81 -5.72 -5.07
CA HIS A 26 17.67 -6.75 -4.49
C HIS A 26 16.96 -8.08 -4.24
N LYS A 27 15.74 -8.28 -4.78
CA LYS A 27 14.94 -9.50 -4.56
C LYS A 27 15.64 -10.79 -4.97
N ALA A 28 16.55 -10.72 -5.94
CA ALA A 28 17.32 -11.87 -6.41
C ALA A 28 18.51 -12.19 -5.50
N GLU A 29 19.06 -11.18 -4.84
CA GLU A 29 20.17 -11.30 -3.89
C GLU A 29 19.67 -11.74 -2.51
N TYR A 30 18.52 -11.21 -2.09
CA TYR A 30 17.91 -11.48 -0.79
C TYR A 30 16.47 -12.02 -0.93
N PRO A 31 16.27 -13.25 -1.44
CA PRO A 31 14.92 -13.76 -1.71
C PRO A 31 14.07 -14.02 -0.46
N ARG A 32 14.66 -14.36 0.70
CA ARG A 32 13.91 -14.63 1.93
C ARG A 32 13.66 -13.33 2.70
N LEU A 33 14.67 -12.48 2.81
CA LEU A 33 14.56 -11.17 3.43
C LEU A 33 13.68 -10.23 2.62
N TYR A 34 13.67 -10.33 1.29
CA TYR A 34 12.72 -9.59 0.45
C TYR A 34 11.27 -9.85 0.86
N ARG A 35 10.92 -11.13 1.06
CA ARG A 35 9.56 -11.52 1.49
C ARG A 35 9.27 -11.02 2.90
N PHE A 36 10.20 -11.23 3.83
CA PHE A 36 10.07 -10.76 5.21
C PHE A 36 9.94 -9.23 5.30
N ALA A 37 10.77 -8.50 4.56
CA ALA A 37 10.70 -7.05 4.48
C ALA A 37 9.38 -6.59 3.86
N GLY A 38 8.87 -7.30 2.86
CA GLY A 38 7.54 -7.06 2.30
C GLY A 38 6.44 -7.15 3.36
N ASP A 39 6.46 -8.19 4.19
CA ASP A 39 5.51 -8.36 5.29
C ASP A 39 5.60 -7.20 6.29
N ILE A 40 6.82 -6.84 6.72
CA ILE A 40 7.04 -5.76 7.69
C ILE A 40 6.65 -4.37 7.13
N LEU A 41 7.06 -4.06 5.90
CA LEU A 41 6.81 -2.76 5.27
C LEU A 41 5.33 -2.57 4.89
N SER A 42 4.56 -3.65 4.77
CA SER A 42 3.12 -3.59 4.55
C SER A 42 2.33 -3.12 5.78
N ILE A 43 2.93 -3.17 6.98
CA ILE A 43 2.30 -2.77 8.22
C ILE A 43 2.27 -1.23 8.28
N PRO A 44 1.09 -0.61 8.34
CA PRO A 44 1.00 0.84 8.47
C PRO A 44 1.56 1.28 9.83
N GLY A 45 2.40 2.32 9.83
CA GLY A 45 2.97 2.88 11.07
C GLY A 45 1.95 3.60 11.97
N SER A 46 0.70 3.76 11.53
CA SER A 46 -0.38 4.34 12.34
C SER A 46 -1.76 3.85 11.91
N ALA A 47 -2.74 3.98 12.81
CA ALA A 47 -4.14 3.69 12.53
C ALA A 47 -4.83 4.76 11.65
N VAL A 48 -4.16 5.88 11.34
CA VAL A 48 -4.73 7.02 10.61
C VAL A 48 -5.30 6.62 9.25
N ALA A 49 -4.66 5.66 8.56
CA ALA A 49 -5.16 5.16 7.28
C ALA A 49 -6.53 4.47 7.45
N VAL A 50 -6.69 3.69 8.51
CA VAL A 50 -7.92 2.99 8.86
C VAL A 50 -9.00 3.99 9.29
N GLU A 51 -8.65 4.95 10.15
CA GLU A 51 -9.56 6.03 10.58
C GLU A 51 -10.06 6.89 9.42
N ARG A 52 -9.22 7.15 8.41
CA ARG A 52 -9.61 7.87 7.19
C ARG A 52 -10.63 7.07 6.37
N VAL A 53 -10.45 5.76 6.27
CA VAL A 53 -11.41 4.87 5.59
C VAL A 53 -12.76 4.86 6.33
N PHE A 54 -12.75 4.76 7.66
CA PHE A 54 -13.99 4.78 8.45
C PHE A 54 -14.68 6.14 8.42
N SER A 55 -13.92 7.24 8.51
CA SER A 55 -14.46 8.60 8.41
C SER A 55 -15.13 8.84 7.05
N GLY A 56 -14.47 8.46 5.95
CA GLY A 56 -15.08 8.52 4.61
C GLY A 56 -16.22 7.51 4.37
N GLY A 57 -16.28 6.46 5.20
CA GLY A 57 -17.42 5.54 5.28
C GLY A 57 -18.68 6.24 5.75
N ARG A 58 -18.58 7.18 6.70
CA ARG A 58 -19.71 7.97 7.22
C ARG A 58 -20.48 8.72 6.14
N ASP A 59 -19.78 9.28 5.15
CA ASP A 59 -20.42 9.93 3.98
C ASP A 59 -21.12 8.94 3.05
N THR A 60 -20.58 7.72 2.97
CA THR A 60 -21.16 6.63 2.16
C THR A 60 -22.39 6.03 2.85
N ILE A 61 -22.40 6.04 4.18
CA ILE A 61 -23.47 5.62 5.09
C ILE A 61 -24.18 6.88 5.64
N SER A 62 -24.48 7.84 4.76
CA SER A 62 -25.30 9.00 5.12
C SER A 62 -26.61 8.54 5.77
N LEU A 63 -27.19 9.34 6.67
CA LEU A 63 -28.46 9.08 7.37
C LEU A 63 -29.60 8.59 6.45
N ARG A 64 -29.59 8.95 5.15
CA ARG A 64 -30.56 8.48 4.14
C ARG A 64 -30.40 7.01 3.71
N ARG A 65 -29.30 6.34 4.07
CA ARG A 65 -29.01 4.92 3.77
C ARG A 65 -28.93 4.04 5.03
N ALA A 66 -29.51 4.50 6.15
CA ALA A 66 -29.45 3.81 7.43
C ALA A 66 -30.13 2.42 7.47
N SER A 67 -30.83 2.00 6.40
CA SER A 67 -31.41 0.64 6.30
C SER A 67 -30.51 -0.39 5.61
N LEU A 68 -29.30 0.00 5.17
CA LEU A 68 -28.37 -0.95 4.55
C LEU A 68 -27.82 -1.94 5.57
N LYS A 69 -27.77 -3.22 5.17
CA LYS A 69 -27.13 -4.25 5.97
C LYS A 69 -25.60 -4.03 6.03
N PRO A 70 -24.92 -4.42 7.13
CA PRO A 70 -23.47 -4.30 7.26
C PRO A 70 -22.68 -4.88 6.09
N GLU A 71 -23.14 -5.99 5.52
CA GLU A 71 -22.50 -6.66 4.37
C GLU A 71 -22.57 -5.79 3.11
N THR A 72 -23.68 -5.11 2.90
CA THR A 72 -23.86 -4.17 1.77
C THR A 72 -22.96 -2.96 1.94
N ILE A 73 -22.86 -2.42 3.16
CA ILE A 73 -21.96 -1.31 3.48
C ILE A 73 -20.51 -1.68 3.19
N ARG A 74 -20.06 -2.84 3.68
CA ARG A 74 -18.70 -3.36 3.43
C ARG A 74 -18.42 -3.46 1.92
N THR A 75 -19.35 -4.05 1.17
CA THR A 75 -19.20 -4.22 -0.28
C THR A 75 -19.08 -2.88 -1.01
N LEU A 76 -19.91 -1.90 -0.65
CA LEU A 76 -19.87 -0.55 -1.23
C LEU A 76 -18.56 0.18 -0.88
N MET A 77 -18.08 0.06 0.35
CA MET A 77 -16.80 0.66 0.77
C MET A 77 -15.62 0.06 0.00
N LEU A 78 -15.57 -1.26 -0.14
CA LEU A 78 -14.54 -1.94 -0.93
C LEU A 78 -14.62 -1.55 -2.40
N LEU A 79 -15.79 -1.58 -3.02
CA LEU A 79 -15.98 -1.21 -4.43
C LEU A 79 -15.53 0.24 -4.70
N LYS A 80 -15.95 1.18 -3.85
CA LYS A 80 -15.54 2.59 -3.93
C LYS A 80 -14.01 2.72 -3.83
N HIS A 81 -13.39 1.98 -2.92
CA HIS A 81 -11.94 1.97 -2.76
C HIS A 81 -11.22 1.42 -4.00
N HIS A 82 -11.68 0.28 -4.54
CA HIS A 82 -11.12 -0.32 -5.76
C HIS A 82 -11.22 0.61 -6.98
N ILE A 83 -12.39 1.22 -7.20
CA ILE A 83 -12.57 2.18 -8.30
C ILE A 83 -11.60 3.36 -8.15
N ARG A 84 -11.42 3.88 -6.92
CA ARG A 84 -10.48 4.98 -6.66
C ARG A 84 -9.04 4.59 -6.97
N LEU A 85 -8.60 3.40 -6.55
CA LEU A 85 -7.24 2.91 -6.83
C LEU A 85 -7.00 2.74 -8.33
N ARG A 86 -7.97 2.15 -9.05
CA ARG A 86 -7.86 1.95 -10.51
C ARG A 86 -7.78 3.27 -11.26
N ARG A 87 -8.60 4.25 -10.88
CA ARG A 87 -8.55 5.60 -11.46
C ARG A 87 -7.19 6.26 -11.21
N LYS A 88 -6.69 6.22 -9.97
CA LYS A 88 -5.38 6.80 -9.66
C LYS A 88 -4.26 6.14 -10.47
N GLY A 89 -4.27 4.82 -10.59
CA GLY A 89 -3.30 4.11 -11.42
C GLY A 89 -3.38 4.50 -12.90
N LEU A 90 -4.57 4.77 -13.44
CA LEU A 90 -4.71 5.29 -14.80
C LEU A 90 -4.16 6.72 -14.93
N GLU A 91 -4.41 7.58 -13.95
CA GLU A 91 -3.86 8.95 -13.91
C GLU A 91 -2.33 8.93 -13.85
N ASP A 92 -1.74 8.09 -13.00
CA ASP A 92 -0.29 7.93 -12.86
C ASP A 92 0.34 7.42 -14.18
N LEU A 93 -0.32 6.48 -14.88
CA LEU A 93 0.12 5.98 -16.20
C LEU A 93 0.04 7.05 -17.28
N LEU A 94 -1.05 7.84 -17.32
CA LEU A 94 -1.22 8.91 -18.30
C LEU A 94 -0.13 9.98 -18.12
N GLN A 95 0.18 10.35 -16.87
CA GLN A 95 1.25 11.29 -16.56
C GLN A 95 2.62 10.76 -17.03
N THR A 96 2.90 9.49 -16.77
CA THR A 96 4.17 8.85 -17.17
C THR A 96 4.36 8.84 -18.69
N VAL A 97 3.29 8.62 -19.47
CA VAL A 97 3.36 8.64 -20.95
C VAL A 97 3.54 10.05 -21.50
N GLN A 98 3.05 11.08 -20.80
CA GLN A 98 3.20 12.49 -21.22
C GLN A 98 4.59 13.07 -20.93
N GLU A 99 5.34 12.46 -20.02
CA GLU A 99 6.70 12.86 -19.63
C GLU A 99 7.81 12.15 -20.42
N LEU A 100 7.45 11.23 -21.32
CA LEU A 100 8.33 10.54 -22.28
C LEU A 100 8.34 11.27 -23.63
#